data_AF-A0A246JIA8-F1
#
_entry.id   AF-A0A246JIA8-F1
#
_cell.length_a   1.000
_cell.length_b   1.000
_cell.length_c   1.000
_cell.angle_alpha   90.00
_cell.angle_beta   90.00
_cell.angle_gamma   90.00
#
_symmetry.space_group_name_H-M   'P 1'
#
loop_
_entity.id
_entity.type
_entity.pdbx_description
1 polymer ?
#
loop_
_entity_poly.entity_id
_entity_poly.type
_entity_poly.pdbx_seq_one_letter_code
_entity_poly.pdbx_strand_id
1 'polypeptide(L)'
;MDLIWHRGAGRTRRFPFGTSQMKQLANNILRRLAADRRAVAAVEFAFAAPVLLAMLFGVFQVGLLMLGYNSIRSLSGEMGRYTVVQYMTGNSLTDSQIETATIAQAVKSGSGLNTDNLHVDAETAVISSVPGVKQINLTISYDVPNFVPFWPGETFDIAVTKPVMVYISPD
;
A
#
# COMPACT_ATOMS: atom_id res chain seq x y z
N MET A 1 -81.64 -25.43 37.94
CA MET A 1 -80.79 -25.50 39.15
C MET A 1 -79.35 -25.38 38.71
N ASP A 2 -78.84 -24.18 38.96
CA ASP A 2 -77.50 -23.59 38.90
C ASP A 2 -76.29 -24.36 38.34
N LEU A 3 -75.70 -23.75 37.30
CA LEU A 3 -74.28 -23.82 36.99
C LEU A 3 -73.47 -23.11 38.08
N ILE A 4 -72.51 -23.80 38.68
CA ILE A 4 -71.49 -23.17 39.54
C ILE A 4 -70.12 -23.33 38.87
N TRP A 5 -69.66 -22.22 38.28
CA TRP A 5 -68.28 -22.00 37.86
C TRP A 5 -67.40 -21.67 39.07
N HIS A 6 -66.35 -22.43 39.34
CA HIS A 6 -65.29 -22.05 40.28
C HIS A 6 -64.20 -21.25 39.58
N ARG A 7 -64.11 -19.94 39.86
CA ARG A 7 -62.96 -19.09 39.50
C ARG A 7 -61.77 -19.41 40.40
N GLY A 8 -60.68 -19.91 39.81
CA GLY A 8 -59.36 -19.89 40.43
C GLY A 8 -58.76 -18.49 40.35
N ALA A 9 -58.64 -17.82 41.50
CA ALA A 9 -58.07 -16.48 41.62
C ALA A 9 -56.57 -16.47 41.25
N GLY A 10 -56.20 -15.66 40.25
CA GLY A 10 -54.82 -15.39 39.89
C GLY A 10 -54.10 -14.59 40.98
N ARG A 11 -53.12 -15.20 41.65
CA ARG A 11 -52.12 -14.47 42.45
C ARG A 11 -51.10 -13.84 41.50
N THR A 12 -51.28 -12.57 41.16
CA THR A 12 -50.20 -11.77 40.58
C THR A 12 -49.15 -11.50 41.66
N ARG A 13 -48.04 -12.24 41.65
CA ARG A 13 -46.86 -11.88 42.47
C ARG A 13 -46.29 -10.58 41.92
N ARG A 14 -46.60 -9.47 42.59
CA ARG A 14 -46.03 -8.15 42.29
C ARG A 14 -44.62 -8.13 42.87
N PHE A 15 -43.61 -8.33 42.03
CA PHE A 15 -42.20 -8.17 42.45
C PHE A 15 -41.90 -6.69 42.71
N PRO A 16 -41.49 -6.28 43.92
CA PRO A 16 -41.18 -4.90 44.23
C PRO A 16 -39.72 -4.61 43.89
N PHE A 17 -39.37 -4.56 42.61
CA PHE A 17 -38.06 -4.01 42.22
C PHE A 17 -38.16 -2.49 42.20
N GLY A 18 -37.92 -1.88 43.36
CA GLY A 18 -37.79 -0.43 43.48
C GLY A 18 -36.62 0.08 42.65
N THR A 19 -36.81 1.22 41.98
CA THR A 19 -35.82 1.90 41.12
C THR A 19 -34.47 2.16 41.82
N SER A 20 -34.46 2.21 43.16
CA SER A 20 -33.25 2.32 43.98
C SER A 20 -32.36 1.08 43.95
N GLN A 21 -32.92 -0.13 43.89
CA GLN A 21 -32.13 -1.37 43.83
C GLN A 21 -31.46 -1.55 42.47
N MET A 22 -32.12 -1.15 41.38
CA MET A 22 -31.49 -1.17 40.04
C MET A 22 -30.31 -0.20 39.95
N LYS A 23 -30.42 1.00 40.53
CA LYS A 23 -29.32 1.96 40.59
C LYS A 23 -28.13 1.44 41.41
N GLN A 24 -28.39 0.73 42.52
CA GLN A 24 -27.34 0.14 43.35
C GLN A 24 -26.62 -1.02 42.65
N LEU A 25 -27.36 -1.88 41.93
CA LEU A 25 -26.77 -2.97 41.15
C LEU A 25 -25.91 -2.43 40.00
N ALA A 26 -26.39 -1.44 39.26
CA ALA A 26 -25.61 -0.78 38.20
C ALA A 26 -24.32 -0.14 38.74
N ASN A 27 -24.39 0.54 39.88
CA ASN A 27 -23.23 1.20 40.48
C ASN A 27 -22.18 0.19 41.01
N ASN A 28 -22.62 -0.96 41.53
CA ASN A 28 -21.72 -2.03 41.95
C ASN A 28 -21.06 -2.75 40.77
N ILE A 29 -21.77 -2.92 39.66
CA ILE A 29 -21.20 -3.46 38.41
C ILE A 29 -20.16 -2.48 37.84
N LEU A 30 -20.48 -1.19 37.78
CA LEU A 30 -19.54 -0.15 37.33
C LEU A 30 -18.30 -0.07 38.22
N ARG A 31 -18.44 -0.17 39.54
CA ARG A 31 -17.28 -0.23 40.47
C ARG A 31 -16.44 -1.49 40.29
N ARG A 32 -17.06 -2.63 40.01
CA ARG A 32 -16.34 -3.89 39.72
C ARG A 32 -15.59 -3.82 38.39
N LEU A 33 -16.21 -3.25 37.35
CA LEU A 33 -15.56 -3.02 36.06
C LEU A 33 -14.39 -2.02 36.19
N ALA A 34 -14.56 -0.97 37.01
CA ALA A 34 -13.50 0.00 37.29
C ALA A 34 -12.36 -0.56 38.16
N ALA A 35 -12.63 -1.57 38.99
CA ALA A 35 -11.64 -2.23 39.83
C ALA A 35 -10.94 -3.43 39.14
N ASP A 36 -11.43 -3.85 37.96
CA ASP A 36 -10.86 -4.97 37.22
C ASP A 36 -9.68 -4.50 36.35
N ARG A 37 -8.47 -4.86 36.78
CA ARG A 37 -7.22 -4.54 36.07
C ARG A 37 -7.19 -5.06 34.63
N ARG A 38 -7.94 -6.13 34.33
CA ARG A 38 -8.04 -6.67 32.97
C ARG A 38 -8.84 -5.75 32.04
N ALA A 39 -9.87 -5.08 32.57
CA ALA A 39 -10.65 -4.11 31.81
C ALA A 39 -9.82 -2.86 31.50
N VAL A 40 -9.02 -2.39 32.45
CA VAL A 40 -8.07 -1.27 32.24
C VAL A 40 -7.03 -1.62 31.18
N ALA A 41 -6.40 -2.79 31.27
CA ALA A 41 -5.43 -3.24 30.27
C ALA A 41 -6.03 -3.38 28.86
N ALA A 42 -7.30 -3.81 28.75
CA ALA A 42 -8.00 -3.88 27.47
C ALA A 42 -8.21 -2.48 26.84
N VAL A 43 -8.52 -1.48 27.67
CA VAL A 43 -8.66 -0.09 27.21
C VAL A 43 -7.32 0.49 26.78
N GLU A 44 -6.25 0.27 27.55
CA GLU A 44 -4.89 0.69 27.19
C GLU A 44 -4.45 0.05 25.87
N PHE A 45 -4.71 -1.25 25.69
CA PHE A 45 -4.43 -1.93 24.43
C PHE A 45 -5.26 -1.36 23.27
N ALA A 46 -6.53 -1.00 23.49
CA ALA A 46 -7.36 -0.42 22.44
C ALA A 46 -6.83 0.93 21.92
N PHE A 47 -6.10 1.68 22.75
CA PHE A 47 -5.42 2.91 22.33
C PHE A 47 -4.04 2.65 21.73
N ALA A 48 -3.28 1.70 22.27
CA ALA A 48 -1.92 1.40 21.78
C ALA A 48 -1.94 0.60 20.47
N ALA A 49 -2.84 -0.35 20.31
CA ALA A 49 -2.89 -1.26 19.18
C ALA A 49 -3.04 -0.56 17.82
N PRO A 50 -3.92 0.45 17.65
CA PRO A 50 -4.01 1.18 16.37
C PRO A 50 -2.69 1.84 15.97
N VAL A 51 -1.96 2.42 16.93
CA VAL A 51 -0.66 3.07 16.68
C VAL A 51 0.39 2.03 16.30
N LEU A 52 0.44 0.91 17.03
CA LEU A 52 1.35 -0.20 16.73
C LEU A 52 1.09 -0.82 15.36
N LEU A 53 -0.18 -1.06 15.02
CA LEU A 53 -0.58 -1.57 13.70
C LEU A 53 -0.27 -0.56 12.60
N ALA A 54 -0.50 0.73 12.83
CA ALA A 54 -0.15 1.77 11.86
C ALA A 54 1.35 1.81 11.57
N MET A 55 2.19 1.70 12.61
CA MET A 55 3.64 1.60 12.44
C MET A 55 4.04 0.31 11.71
N LEU A 56 3.41 -0.82 12.05
CA LEU A 56 3.68 -2.10 11.39
C LEU A 56 3.37 -2.05 9.89
N PHE A 57 2.19 -1.56 9.50
CA PHE A 57 1.84 -1.38 8.09
C PHE A 57 2.76 -0.37 7.40
N GLY A 58 3.15 0.71 8.08
CA GLY A 58 4.11 1.68 7.57
C GLY A 58 5.46 1.05 7.24
N VAL A 59 6.01 0.22 8.13
CA VAL A 59 7.29 -0.49 7.87
C VAL A 59 7.17 -1.43 6.68
N PHE A 60 6.08 -2.19 6.58
CA PHE A 60 5.85 -3.04 5.40
C PHE A 60 5.74 -2.23 4.11
N GLN A 61 5.01 -1.11 4.12
CA GLN A 61 4.88 -0.24 2.96
C GLN A 61 6.23 0.31 2.50
N VAL A 62 7.08 0.76 3.43
CA VAL A 62 8.43 1.24 3.11
C VAL A 62 9.29 0.11 2.51
N GLY A 63 9.17 -1.11 3.02
CA GLY A 63 9.84 -2.28 2.45
C GLY A 63 9.44 -2.53 0.99
N LEU A 64 8.14 -2.46 0.68
CA LEU A 64 7.62 -2.61 -0.68
C LEU A 64 8.08 -1.46 -1.60
N LEU A 65 8.09 -0.23 -1.11
CA LEU A 65 8.61 0.92 -1.84
C LEU A 65 10.08 0.74 -2.20
N MET A 66 10.90 0.30 -1.24
CA MET A 66 12.32 0.08 -1.46
C MET A 66 12.59 -1.09 -2.41
N LEU A 67 11.77 -2.16 -2.34
CA LEU A 67 11.83 -3.25 -3.31
C LEU A 67 11.53 -2.74 -4.73
N GLY A 68 10.42 -2.03 -4.92
CA GLY A 68 10.05 -1.45 -6.21
C GLY A 68 11.13 -0.51 -6.74
N TYR A 69 11.66 0.37 -5.89
CA TYR A 69 12.71 1.32 -6.25
C TYR A 69 13.99 0.63 -6.71
N ASN A 70 14.43 -0.40 -5.98
CA ASN A 70 15.62 -1.15 -6.37
C ASN A 70 15.42 -1.91 -7.68
N SER A 71 14.22 -2.48 -7.90
CA SER A 71 13.88 -3.16 -9.15
C SER A 71 13.94 -2.22 -10.36
N ILE A 72 13.26 -1.07 -10.31
CA ILE A 72 13.28 -0.10 -11.43
C ILE A 72 14.67 0.52 -11.65
N ARG A 73 15.43 0.73 -10.57
CA ARG A 73 16.81 1.24 -10.65
C ARG A 73 17.75 0.24 -11.32
N SER A 74 17.63 -1.04 -10.99
CA SER A 74 18.39 -2.11 -11.64
C SER A 74 18.03 -2.23 -13.12
N LEU A 75 16.73 -2.21 -13.43
CA LEU A 75 16.21 -2.26 -14.80
C LEU A 75 16.73 -1.10 -15.65
N SER A 76 16.65 0.13 -15.15
CA SER A 76 17.21 1.33 -15.81
C SER A 76 18.72 1.19 -16.06
N GLY A 77 19.44 0.58 -15.11
CA GLY A 77 20.86 0.26 -15.24
C GLY A 77 21.17 -0.67 -16.39
N GLU A 78 20.43 -1.78 -16.49
CA GLU A 78 20.57 -2.78 -17.55
C GLU A 78 20.18 -2.22 -18.91
N MET A 79 19.05 -1.51 -18.99
CA MET A 79 18.56 -0.94 -20.24
C MET A 79 19.48 0.17 -20.77
N GLY A 80 20.07 0.98 -19.90
CA GLY A 80 21.08 1.94 -20.34
C GLY A 80 22.28 1.26 -21.02
N ARG A 81 22.73 0.11 -20.51
CA ARG A 81 23.82 -0.66 -21.15
C ARG A 81 23.37 -1.31 -22.46
N TYR A 82 22.16 -1.87 -22.47
CA TYR A 82 21.57 -2.46 -23.67
C TYR A 82 21.47 -1.44 -24.80
N THR A 83 20.92 -0.25 -24.54
CA THR A 83 20.78 0.82 -25.54
C THR A 83 22.13 1.26 -26.08
N VAL A 84 23.14 1.45 -25.21
CA VAL A 84 24.51 1.77 -25.66
C VAL A 84 25.08 0.71 -26.58
N VAL A 85 24.94 -0.57 -26.24
CA VAL A 85 25.44 -1.67 -27.07
C VAL A 85 24.75 -1.71 -28.44
N GLN A 86 23.42 -1.51 -28.48
CA GLN A 86 22.68 -1.48 -29.75
C GLN A 86 23.21 -0.39 -30.69
N TYR A 87 23.41 0.82 -30.17
CA TYR A 87 23.98 1.92 -30.95
C TYR A 87 25.43 1.66 -31.38
N MET A 88 26.25 1.01 -30.55
CA MET A 88 27.62 0.61 -30.93
C MET A 88 27.66 -0.43 -32.05
N THR A 89 26.64 -1.27 -32.17
CA THR A 89 26.51 -2.24 -33.26
C THR A 89 25.89 -1.67 -34.54
N GLY A 90 25.65 -0.36 -34.58
CA GLY A 90 25.01 0.34 -35.70
C GLY A 90 23.48 0.28 -35.68
N ASN A 91 22.87 -0.30 -34.65
CA ASN A 91 21.42 -0.34 -34.50
C ASN A 91 20.91 0.87 -33.70
N SER A 92 20.37 1.85 -34.42
CA SER A 92 19.80 3.06 -33.80
C SER A 92 18.35 2.81 -33.39
N LEU A 93 18.12 2.53 -32.11
CA LEU A 93 16.77 2.33 -31.58
C LEU A 93 16.01 3.66 -31.50
N THR A 94 14.75 3.61 -31.91
CA THR A 94 13.75 4.66 -31.60
C THR A 94 13.34 4.60 -30.13
N ASP A 95 12.80 5.72 -29.64
CA ASP A 95 12.34 5.86 -28.26
C ASP A 95 11.31 4.77 -27.87
N SER A 96 10.30 4.54 -28.70
CA SER A 96 9.30 3.47 -28.51
C SER A 96 9.89 2.05 -28.50
N GLN A 97 10.97 1.80 -29.27
CA GLN A 97 11.67 0.52 -29.22
C GLN A 97 12.43 0.33 -27.91
N ILE A 98 12.98 1.39 -27.34
CA ILE A 98 13.65 1.37 -26.03
C ILE A 98 12.62 1.09 -24.93
N GLU A 99 11.46 1.73 -24.98
CA GLU A 99 10.35 1.48 -24.06
C GLU A 99 9.89 0.02 -24.12
N THR A 100 9.60 -0.47 -25.31
CA THR A 100 9.17 -1.86 -25.53
C THR A 100 10.21 -2.86 -25.03
N ALA A 101 11.49 -2.63 -25.33
CA ALA A 101 12.58 -3.47 -24.86
C ALA A 101 12.73 -3.44 -23.34
N THR A 102 12.49 -2.27 -22.71
CA THR A 102 12.52 -2.12 -21.25
C THR A 102 11.40 -2.91 -20.58
N ILE A 103 10.17 -2.83 -21.09
CA ILE A 103 9.03 -3.61 -20.59
C ILE A 103 9.30 -5.11 -20.76
N ALA A 104 9.79 -5.53 -21.92
CA ALA A 104 10.15 -6.93 -22.17
C ALA A 104 11.25 -7.43 -21.21
N GLN A 105 12.24 -6.59 -20.91
CA GLN A 105 13.28 -6.90 -19.95
C GLN A 105 12.76 -6.95 -18.51
N ALA A 106 11.80 -6.09 -18.13
CA ALA A 106 11.14 -6.16 -16.83
C ALA A 106 10.48 -7.52 -16.59
N VAL A 107 9.74 -8.03 -17.58
CA VAL A 107 9.12 -9.36 -17.55
C VAL A 107 10.17 -10.46 -17.46
N LYS A 108 11.24 -10.38 -18.28
CA LYS A 108 12.29 -11.40 -18.33
C LYS A 108 13.13 -11.48 -17.05
N SER A 109 13.42 -10.34 -16.43
CA SER A 109 14.27 -10.25 -15.23
C SER A 109 13.64 -10.88 -13.99
N GLY A 110 12.33 -11.18 -14.02
CA GLY A 110 11.63 -11.75 -12.86
C GLY A 110 11.64 -10.81 -11.65
N SER A 111 11.76 -9.50 -11.87
CA SER A 111 11.93 -8.45 -10.86
C SER A 111 10.73 -8.25 -9.92
N GLY A 112 9.69 -9.08 -10.06
CA GLY A 112 8.45 -9.04 -9.26
C GLY A 112 7.59 -7.81 -9.54
N LEU A 113 7.93 -7.01 -10.56
CA LEU A 113 7.16 -5.85 -10.99
C LEU A 113 5.91 -6.32 -11.73
N ASN A 114 4.76 -5.74 -11.38
CA ASN A 114 3.56 -5.87 -12.20
C ASN A 114 3.68 -4.92 -13.41
N THR A 115 3.59 -5.44 -14.62
CA THR A 115 3.68 -4.63 -15.84
C THR A 115 2.57 -3.59 -15.94
N ASP A 116 1.40 -3.84 -15.36
CA ASP A 116 0.28 -2.88 -15.39
C ASP A 116 0.56 -1.63 -14.53
N ASN A 117 1.46 -1.75 -13.56
CA ASN A 117 1.89 -0.68 -12.67
C ASN A 117 3.25 -0.10 -13.08
N LEU A 118 3.84 -0.57 -14.19
CA LEU A 118 5.15 -0.16 -14.67
C LEU A 118 4.98 0.77 -15.87
N HIS A 119 5.51 1.98 -15.76
CA HIS A 119 5.51 2.95 -16.85
C HIS A 119 6.94 3.24 -17.27
N VAL A 120 7.16 3.30 -18.58
CA VAL A 120 8.46 3.57 -19.18
C VAL A 120 8.29 4.67 -20.21
N ASP A 121 9.15 5.66 -20.12
CA ASP A 121 9.21 6.79 -21.03
C ASP A 121 10.67 6.96 -21.47
N ALA A 122 10.91 6.88 -22.77
CA ALA A 122 12.23 7.15 -23.34
C ALA A 122 12.13 8.42 -24.17
N GLU A 123 12.89 9.45 -23.80
CA GLU A 123 12.88 10.72 -24.52
C GLU A 123 14.26 11.03 -25.07
N THR A 124 14.39 11.04 -26.39
CA THR A 124 15.57 11.62 -27.05
C THR A 124 15.64 13.12 -26.75
N ALA A 125 16.70 13.57 -26.11
CA ALA A 125 16.91 14.98 -25.81
C ALA A 125 17.16 15.79 -27.10
N VAL A 126 16.46 16.93 -27.22
CA VAL A 126 16.59 17.87 -28.34
C VAL A 126 18.00 18.46 -28.44
N ILE A 127 18.66 18.66 -27.29
CA ILE A 127 20.03 19.16 -27.19
C ILE A 127 20.84 18.13 -26.43
N SER A 128 21.90 17.62 -27.05
CA SER A 128 22.88 16.81 -26.35
C SER A 128 23.90 17.71 -25.66
N SER A 129 24.23 17.35 -24.42
CA SER A 129 25.29 18.02 -23.65
C SER A 129 26.70 17.74 -24.20
N VAL A 130 26.84 16.74 -25.09
CA VAL A 130 28.13 16.32 -25.66
C VAL A 130 28.06 16.30 -27.19
N PRO A 131 28.95 17.02 -27.90
CA PRO A 131 29.02 16.97 -29.37
C PRO A 131 29.23 15.55 -29.91
N GLY A 132 28.51 15.18 -30.96
CA GLY A 132 28.61 13.85 -31.58
C GLY A 132 27.94 12.70 -30.82
N VAL A 133 27.21 13.03 -29.74
CA VAL A 133 26.48 12.06 -28.90
C VAL A 133 25.01 12.44 -28.89
N LYS A 134 24.13 11.44 -28.91
CA LYS A 134 22.70 11.59 -28.64
C LYS A 134 22.44 11.24 -27.18
N GLN A 135 21.71 12.09 -26.47
CA GLN A 135 21.26 11.81 -25.12
C GLN A 135 19.82 11.29 -25.17
N ILE A 136 19.55 10.19 -24.46
CA ILE A 136 18.22 9.62 -24.30
C ILE A 136 17.94 9.58 -22.80
N ASN A 137 16.91 10.28 -22.35
CA ASN A 137 16.45 10.23 -20.96
C ASN A 137 15.50 9.04 -20.81
N LEU A 138 15.93 8.01 -20.09
CA LEU A 138 15.08 6.87 -19.78
C LEU A 138 14.49 7.07 -18.39
N THR A 139 13.18 7.30 -18.33
CA THR A 139 12.39 7.39 -17.10
C THR A 139 11.62 6.09 -16.92
N ILE A 140 11.82 5.45 -15.78
CA ILE A 140 11.04 4.27 -15.38
C ILE A 140 10.33 4.64 -14.09
N SER A 141 9.00 4.55 -14.08
CA SER A 141 8.18 4.72 -12.89
C SER A 141 7.36 3.49 -12.57
N TYR A 142 7.03 3.34 -11.29
CA TYR A 142 6.27 2.20 -10.80
C TYR A 142 5.30 2.62 -9.71
N ASP A 143 4.06 2.14 -9.84
CA ASP A 143 2.97 2.44 -8.92
C ASP A 143 2.91 1.33 -7.86
N VAL A 144 3.49 1.58 -6.70
CA VAL A 144 3.52 0.59 -5.61
C VAL A 144 2.14 0.57 -4.94
N PRO A 145 1.45 -0.58 -4.86
CA PRO A 145 0.15 -0.65 -4.21
C PRO A 145 0.21 -0.20 -2.75
N ASN A 146 -0.83 0.51 -2.30
CA ASN A 146 -0.96 0.96 -0.92
C ASN A 146 -1.55 -0.14 -0.01
N PHE A 147 -0.83 -0.50 1.05
CA PHE A 147 -1.27 -1.42 2.10
C PHE A 147 -1.56 -0.72 3.43
N VAL A 148 -1.47 0.60 3.46
CA VAL A 148 -1.71 1.43 4.65
C VAL A 148 -3.17 1.89 4.64
N PRO A 149 -4.03 1.35 5.51
CA PRO A 149 -5.48 1.51 5.41
C PRO A 149 -6.00 2.94 5.70
N PHE A 150 -5.18 3.79 6.28
CA PHE A 150 -5.51 5.18 6.61
C PHE A 150 -4.90 6.19 5.63
N TRP A 151 -4.15 5.73 4.63
CA TRP A 151 -3.64 6.61 3.59
C TRP A 151 -4.68 6.75 2.45
N PRO A 152 -4.96 7.98 1.97
CA PRO A 152 -6.04 8.21 1.00
C PRO A 152 -5.72 7.78 -0.43
N GLY A 153 -4.45 7.57 -0.79
CA GLY A 153 -4.04 7.16 -2.14
C GLY A 153 -4.11 5.65 -2.36
N GLU A 154 -4.33 5.22 -3.59
CA GLU A 154 -4.34 3.79 -3.97
C GLU A 154 -2.92 3.24 -4.20
N THR A 155 -2.00 4.11 -4.59
CA THR A 155 -0.61 3.78 -4.91
C THR A 155 0.36 4.81 -4.33
N PHE A 156 1.64 4.43 -4.32
CA PHE A 156 2.77 5.31 -4.11
C PHE A 156 3.68 5.24 -5.33
N ASP A 157 3.82 6.36 -6.00
CA ASP A 157 4.55 6.42 -7.25
C ASP A 157 6.03 6.66 -6.97
N ILE A 158 6.87 5.84 -7.60
CA ILE A 158 8.32 5.97 -7.55
C ILE A 158 8.85 6.08 -8.96
N ALA A 159 9.87 6.91 -9.18
CA ALA A 159 10.45 7.11 -10.50
C ALA A 159 11.98 7.19 -10.44
N VAL A 160 12.62 6.66 -11.47
CA VAL A 160 14.06 6.77 -11.70
C VAL A 160 14.27 7.23 -13.14
N THR A 161 14.89 8.41 -13.30
CA THR A 161 15.34 8.90 -14.60
C THR A 161 16.85 8.72 -14.72
N LYS A 162 17.28 8.17 -15.85
CA LYS A 162 18.70 7.98 -16.15
C LYS A 162 19.00 8.50 -17.57
N PRO A 163 19.96 9.43 -17.72
CA PRO A 163 20.45 9.79 -19.04
C PRO A 163 21.34 8.67 -19.59
N VAL A 164 21.07 8.29 -20.84
CA VAL A 164 21.84 7.33 -21.62
C VAL A 164 22.48 8.08 -22.78
N MET A 165 23.80 8.05 -22.83
CA MET A 165 24.59 8.73 -23.85
C MET A 165 24.98 7.70 -24.91
N VAL A 166 24.56 7.91 -26.16
CA VAL A 166 24.87 7.01 -27.28
C VAL A 166 25.57 7.76 -28.40
N TYR A 167 26.57 7.13 -29.01
CA TYR A 167 27.28 7.73 -30.15
C TYR A 167 26.41 7.64 -31.41
N ILE A 168 26.46 8.70 -32.21
CA ILE A 168 25.78 8.74 -33.50
C ILE A 168 26.87 8.54 -34.56
N SER A 169 26.79 7.45 -35.34
CA SER A 169 27.67 7.31 -36.50
C SER A 169 27.43 8.50 -37.43
N PRO A 170 28.47 9.18 -37.96
CA PRO A 170 28.28 10.05 -39.10
C PRO A 170 27.75 9.19 -40.26
N ASP A 171 26.66 9.65 -40.88
CA ASP A 171 26.13 9.11 -42.13
C ASP A 171 27.12 9.30 -43.30
#